data_AF-A0A151RZV5-F1
#
_entry.id   AF-A0A151RZV5-F1
#
_cell.length_a   1.000
_cell.length_b   1.000
_cell.length_c   1.000
_cell.angle_alpha   90.00
_cell.angle_beta   90.00
_cell.angle_gamma   90.00
#
_symmetry.space_group_name_H-M   'P 1'
#
loop_
_entity.id
_entity.type
_entity.pdbx_description
1 polymer ?
#
loop_
_entity_poly.entity_id
_entity_poly.type
_entity_poly.pdbx_seq_one_letter_code
_entity_poly.pdbx_strand_id
1 'polypeptide(L)'
;MNRTIMERVKCMLLESGMPKSFWGEATSTTIYLINRCTSFTLNYNKPMEVWYGRPTNYSNLRVFGSVAYAHVKEGKLEPRVVKCVFVGYPKGVKGYKLWKLEVVVMEKVRRSDS
;
A
#
# COMPACT_ATOMS: atom_id res chain seq x y z
N MET A 1 15.13 -6.32 -16.05
CA MET A 1 13.91 -6.22 -15.22
C MET A 1 14.21 -5.70 -13.80
N ASN A 2 15.21 -6.23 -13.09
CA ASN A 2 15.52 -5.80 -11.71
C ASN A 2 15.75 -4.29 -11.55
N ARG A 3 16.46 -3.66 -12.50
CA ARG A 3 16.65 -2.20 -12.54
C ARG A 3 15.33 -1.43 -12.58
N THR A 4 14.43 -1.81 -13.50
CA THR A 4 13.10 -1.20 -13.66
C THR A 4 12.23 -1.34 -12.41
N ILE A 5 12.30 -2.50 -11.73
CA ILE A 5 11.60 -2.70 -10.46
C ILE A 5 12.12 -1.71 -9.42
N MET A 6 13.44 -1.62 -9.25
CA MET A 6 14.04 -0.72 -8.26
C MET A 6 13.79 0.76 -8.56
N GLU A 7 13.77 1.16 -9.83
CA GLU A 7 13.40 2.53 -10.23
C GLU A 7 11.95 2.85 -9.83
N ARG A 8 10.99 1.95 -10.11
CA ARG A 8 9.59 2.10 -9.69
C ARG A 8 9.42 2.11 -8.18
N VAL A 9 10.17 1.28 -7.46
CA VAL A 9 10.17 1.26 -5.98
C VAL A 9 10.63 2.60 -5.42
N LYS A 10 11.72 3.17 -5.98
CA LYS A 10 12.19 4.50 -5.58
C LYS A 10 11.12 5.56 -5.81
N CYS A 11 10.52 5.61 -7.01
CA CYS A 11 9.44 6.55 -7.31
C CYS A 11 8.25 6.38 -6.37
N MET A 12 7.83 5.15 -6.09
CA MET A 12 6.71 4.84 -5.20
C MET A 12 6.97 5.30 -3.75
N LEU A 13 8.18 5.10 -3.24
CA LEU A 13 8.56 5.57 -1.89
C LEU A 13 8.65 7.10 -1.82
N LEU A 14 9.19 7.75 -2.87
CA LEU A 14 9.28 9.21 -2.94
C LEU A 14 7.90 9.85 -2.97
N GLU A 15 6.99 9.35 -3.81
CA GLU A 15 5.64 9.87 -3.95
C GLU A 15 4.81 9.67 -2.67
N SER A 16 4.95 8.51 -2.03
CA SER A 16 4.20 8.20 -0.81
C SER A 16 4.73 8.89 0.46
N GLY A 17 5.93 9.48 0.41
CA GLY A 17 6.61 10.00 1.59
C GLY A 17 6.99 8.92 2.62
N MET A 18 6.96 7.64 2.24
CA MET A 18 7.22 6.54 3.15
C MET A 18 8.73 6.34 3.39
N PRO A 19 9.14 5.96 4.62
CA PRO A 19 10.54 5.68 4.92
C PRO A 19 11.12 4.56 4.05
N LYS A 20 12.44 4.60 3.80
CA LYS A 20 13.16 3.58 3.03
C LYS A 20 13.04 2.17 3.62
N SER A 21 12.73 2.03 4.92
CA SER A 21 12.47 0.74 5.56
C SER A 21 11.33 -0.05 4.91
N PHE A 22 10.39 0.63 4.25
CA PHE A 22 9.26 0.01 3.53
C PHE A 22 9.61 -0.50 2.13
N TRP A 23 10.87 -0.51 1.72
CA TRP A 23 11.29 -0.93 0.37
C TRP A 23 10.81 -2.33 -0.01
N GLY A 24 10.78 -3.30 0.91
CA GLY A 24 10.31 -4.66 0.63
C GLY A 24 8.81 -4.72 0.27
N GLU A 25 8.01 -3.91 0.96
CA GLU A 25 6.57 -3.80 0.72
C GLU A 25 6.27 -3.01 -0.57
N ALA A 26 7.03 -1.94 -0.83
CA ALA A 26 6.99 -1.22 -2.10
C ALA A 26 7.42 -2.10 -3.28
N THR A 27 8.41 -2.97 -3.09
CA THR A 27 8.87 -3.95 -4.11
C THR A 27 7.76 -4.95 -4.43
N SER A 28 7.14 -5.52 -3.39
CA SER A 28 6.02 -6.46 -3.55
C SER A 28 4.83 -5.81 -4.27
N THR A 29 4.51 -4.55 -3.92
CA THR A 29 3.46 -3.77 -4.57
C THR A 29 3.80 -3.47 -6.04
N THR A 30 5.05 -3.11 -6.32
CA THR A 30 5.52 -2.85 -7.69
C THR A 30 5.39 -4.10 -8.57
N ILE A 31 5.81 -5.27 -8.08
CA ILE A 31 5.66 -6.54 -8.80
C ILE A 31 4.18 -6.88 -9.01
N TYR A 32 3.35 -6.67 -7.99
CA TYR A 32 1.90 -6.87 -8.06
C TYR A 32 1.26 -6.01 -9.17
N LEU A 33 1.70 -4.76 -9.33
CA LEU A 33 1.25 -3.86 -10.39
C LEU A 33 1.79 -4.26 -11.76
N ILE A 34 3.08 -4.59 -11.87
CA ILE A 34 3.71 -5.04 -13.14
C ILE A 34 2.92 -6.20 -13.74
N ASN A 35 2.54 -7.18 -12.93
CA ASN A 35 1.78 -8.35 -13.40
C ASN A 35 0.38 -8.01 -13.92
N ARG A 36 -0.16 -6.84 -13.55
CA ARG A 36 -1.51 -6.36 -13.91
C ARG A 36 -1.50 -5.25 -14.94
N CYS A 37 -0.33 -4.70 -15.25
CA CYS A 37 -0.15 -3.75 -16.34
C CYS A 37 -0.01 -4.51 -17.66
N THR A 38 -0.43 -3.89 -18.75
CA THR A 38 -0.17 -4.38 -20.10
C THR A 38 1.33 -4.39 -20.36
N SER A 39 1.85 -5.49 -20.89
CA SER A 39 3.25 -5.59 -21.28
C SER A 39 3.39 -5.56 -22.79
N PHE A 40 4.29 -4.72 -23.29
CA PHE A 40 4.62 -4.67 -24.71
C PHE A 40 5.07 -6.04 -25.24
N THR A 41 5.89 -6.75 -24.45
CA THR A 41 6.40 -8.08 -24.79
C THR A 41 5.33 -9.16 -24.90
N LEU A 42 4.11 -8.88 -24.45
CA LEU A 42 2.96 -9.79 -24.49
C LEU A 42 1.89 -9.28 -25.46
N ASN A 43 2.26 -8.50 -26.48
CA ASN A 43 1.32 -7.86 -27.41
C ASN A 43 0.27 -7.02 -26.68
N TYR A 44 0.71 -6.24 -25.69
CA TYR A 44 -0.15 -5.45 -24.80
C TYR A 44 -1.11 -6.27 -23.94
N ASN A 45 -0.96 -7.60 -23.88
CA ASN A 45 -1.66 -8.41 -22.89
C ASN A 45 -1.07 -8.22 -21.49
N LYS A 46 -1.88 -8.57 -20.49
CA LYS A 46 -1.53 -8.49 -19.07
C LYS A 46 -0.95 -9.83 -18.63
N PRO A 47 0.27 -9.87 -18.06
CA PRO A 47 0.90 -11.13 -17.64
C PRO A 47 0.00 -12.01 -16.78
N MET A 48 -0.74 -11.40 -15.84
CA MET A 48 -1.65 -12.12 -14.96
C MET A 48 -2.82 -12.78 -15.70
N GLU A 49 -3.34 -12.16 -16.75
CA GLU A 49 -4.42 -12.75 -17.56
C GLU A 49 -3.90 -13.88 -18.42
N VAL A 50 -2.70 -13.72 -18.99
CA VAL A 50 -2.06 -14.75 -19.80
C VAL A 50 -1.70 -15.98 -18.96
N TRP A 51 -1.21 -15.80 -17.73
CA TRP A 51 -0.82 -16.92 -16.88
C TRP A 51 -1.98 -17.66 -16.22
N TYR A 52 -3.05 -16.94 -15.84
CA TYR A 52 -4.16 -17.53 -15.06
C TYR A 52 -5.47 -17.65 -15.85
N GLY A 53 -5.53 -17.16 -17.09
CA GLY A 53 -6.72 -17.22 -17.95
C GLY A 53 -7.93 -16.45 -17.40
N ARG A 54 -7.72 -15.51 -16.48
CA ARG A 54 -8.79 -14.75 -15.81
C ARG A 54 -8.56 -13.27 -15.95
N PRO A 55 -9.61 -12.46 -16.17
CA PRO A 55 -9.47 -11.02 -16.24
C PRO A 55 -8.98 -10.43 -14.92
N THR A 56 -8.16 -9.39 -15.03
CA THR A 56 -7.59 -8.70 -13.88
C THR A 56 -8.62 -7.73 -13.29
N ASN A 57 -8.92 -7.87 -12.00
CA ASN A 57 -9.79 -6.93 -11.29
C ASN A 57 -8.97 -5.74 -10.73
N TYR A 58 -9.33 -4.53 -11.14
CA TYR A 58 -8.68 -3.27 -10.72
C TYR A 58 -9.41 -2.53 -9.60
N SER A 59 -10.66 -2.91 -9.27
CA SER A 59 -11.47 -2.23 -8.24
C SER A 59 -10.82 -2.27 -6.86
N ASN A 60 -9.92 -3.23 -6.64
CA ASN A 60 -9.21 -3.37 -5.38
C ASN A 60 -7.88 -2.62 -5.34
N LEU A 61 -7.46 -1.92 -6.41
CA LEU A 61 -6.21 -1.18 -6.41
C LEU A 61 -6.29 0.05 -5.49
N ARG A 62 -5.24 0.23 -4.70
CA ARG A 62 -5.04 1.37 -3.80
C ARG A 62 -3.66 1.97 -4.01
N VAL A 63 -3.55 3.28 -3.79
CA VAL A 63 -2.29 4.03 -3.89
C VAL A 63 -1.41 3.69 -2.70
N PHE A 64 -0.18 3.26 -2.95
CA PHE A 64 0.80 2.98 -1.89
C PHE A 64 1.04 4.25 -1.05
N GLY A 65 1.03 4.14 0.27
CA GLY A 65 1.14 5.29 1.17
C GLY A 65 -0.18 6.02 1.45
N SER A 66 -1.29 5.63 0.84
CA SER A 66 -2.58 6.27 1.13
C SER A 66 -3.06 5.97 2.55
N VAL A 67 -3.73 6.95 3.16
CA VAL A 67 -4.38 6.77 4.46
C VAL A 67 -5.54 5.79 4.31
N ALA A 68 -5.57 4.82 5.22
CA ALA A 68 -6.61 3.80 5.30
C ALA A 68 -7.15 3.72 6.73
N TYR A 69 -8.39 3.28 6.87
CA TYR A 69 -9.05 3.12 8.15
C TYR A 69 -9.39 1.64 8.34
N ALA A 70 -8.73 1.00 9.31
CA ALA A 70 -8.97 -0.40 9.63
C ALA A 70 -10.03 -0.50 10.72
N HIS A 71 -11.08 -1.29 10.48
CA HIS A 71 -12.08 -1.58 11.51
C HIS A 71 -11.52 -2.63 12.47
N VAL A 72 -11.37 -2.28 13.74
CA VAL A 72 -10.88 -3.19 14.79
C VAL A 72 -12.05 -3.56 15.70
N LYS A 73 -12.25 -4.86 15.90
CA LYS A 73 -13.29 -5.38 16.81
C LYS A 73 -12.71 -5.49 18.21
N GLU A 74 -12.59 -4.38 18.92
CA GLU A 74 -12.22 -4.39 20.34
C GLU A 74 -13.26 -3.61 21.15
N GLY A 75 -13.82 -4.27 22.18
CA GLY A 75 -14.55 -3.69 23.31
C GLY A 75 -15.84 -2.89 23.01
N LYS A 76 -16.74 -2.80 24.00
CA LYS A 76 -17.95 -1.94 23.91
C LYS A 76 -17.61 -0.43 23.86
N LEU A 77 -16.39 -0.04 24.26
CA LEU A 77 -15.99 1.36 24.55
C LEU A 77 -14.71 1.83 23.83
N GLU A 78 -13.98 0.96 23.12
CA GLU A 78 -12.73 1.35 22.45
C GLU A 78 -12.98 1.91 21.03
N PRO A 79 -12.02 2.70 20.48
CA PRO A 79 -12.11 3.23 19.12
C PRO A 79 -12.25 2.10 18.09
N ARG A 80 -13.39 2.07 17.38
CA ARG A 80 -13.72 1.04 16.39
C ARG A 80 -12.89 1.11 15.10
N VAL A 81 -12.09 2.17 14.94
CA VAL A 81 -11.39 2.46 13.70
C VAL A 81 -9.97 2.94 14.02
N VAL A 82 -8.99 2.29 13.40
CA VAL A 82 -7.58 2.65 13.52
C VAL A 82 -7.12 3.31 12.22
N LYS A 83 -6.50 4.48 12.35
CA LYS A 83 -5.85 5.17 11.23
C LYS A 83 -4.55 4.45 10.86
N CYS A 84 -4.45 4.06 9.60
CA CYS A 84 -3.34 3.31 9.05
C CYS A 84 -2.88 3.90 7.72
N VAL A 85 -1.76 3.38 7.21
CA VAL A 85 -1.25 3.63 5.86
C VAL A 85 -1.28 2.33 5.06
N PHE A 86 -1.74 2.40 3.82
CA PHE A 86 -1.69 1.26 2.91
C PHE A 86 -0.26 0.98 2.44
N VAL A 87 0.23 -0.24 2.71
CA VAL A 87 1.59 -0.66 2.37
C VAL A 87 1.66 -1.83 1.40
N GLY A 88 0.53 -2.31 0.86
CA GLY A 88 0.55 -3.28 -0.22
C GLY A 88 -0.44 -4.43 -0.07
N TYR A 89 -0.22 -5.49 -0.83
CA TYR A 89 -1.14 -6.62 -0.95
C TYR A 89 -0.57 -7.87 -0.28
N PRO A 90 -1.34 -8.59 0.55
CA PRO A 90 -0.91 -9.84 1.15
C PRO A 90 -0.83 -10.94 0.07
N LYS A 91 0.10 -11.89 0.26
CA LYS A 91 0.26 -13.03 -0.64
C LYS A 91 -0.81 -14.10 -0.32
N GLY A 92 -1.48 -14.62 -1.34
CA GLY A 92 -2.38 -15.77 -1.20
C GLY A 92 -3.76 -15.49 -0.59
N VAL A 93 -4.03 -14.28 -0.11
CA VAL A 93 -5.33 -13.91 0.46
C VAL A 93 -5.83 -12.59 -0.12
N LYS A 94 -7.15 -12.43 -0.17
CA LYS A 94 -7.77 -11.15 -0.56
C LYS A 94 -7.74 -10.22 0.65
N GLY A 95 -7.03 -9.10 0.54
CA GLY A 95 -6.94 -8.12 1.62
C GLY A 95 -5.93 -7.03 1.32
N TYR A 96 -5.62 -6.25 2.35
CA TYR A 96 -4.66 -5.15 2.31
C TYR A 96 -3.70 -5.27 3.47
N LYS A 97 -2.42 -5.03 3.22
CA LYS A 97 -1.43 -4.79 4.28
C LYS A 97 -1.51 -3.33 4.69
N LEU A 98 -1.72 -3.11 5.98
CA LEU A 98 -1.87 -1.80 6.57
C LEU A 98 -0.79 -1.60 7.65
N TRP A 99 -0.18 -0.44 7.65
CA TRP A 99 0.74 0.00 8.70
C TRP A 99 -0.01 0.92 9.66
N LYS A 100 -0.08 0.56 10.95
CA LYS A 100 -0.72 1.39 11.97
C LYS A 100 0.13 2.64 12.21
N LEU A 101 -0.49 3.82 12.14
CA LEU A 101 0.15 5.04 12.60
C LEU A 101 0.00 5.11 14.11
N GLU A 102 1.09 5.32 14.84
CA GLU A 102 0.98 5.66 16.26
C GLU A 102 0.19 6.97 16.39
N VAL A 103 -0.81 6.97 17.26
CA VAL A 103 -1.61 8.16 17.55
C VAL A 103 -0.73 9.10 18.36
N VAL A 104 -0.10 10.07 17.71
CA VAL A 104 0.47 11.22 18.42
C VAL A 104 -0.71 12.00 18.98
N VAL A 105 -0.97 11.85 20.28
CA VAL A 105 -1.87 12.75 21.00
C VAL A 105 -1.23 14.13 20.93
N MET A 106 -1.83 15.04 20.17
CA MET A 106 -1.47 16.45 20.20
C MET A 106 -1.86 17.00 21.58
N GLU A 107 -0.96 16.97 22.56
CA GLU A 107 -1.15 17.71 23.79
C GLU A 107 -1.16 19.22 23.44
N LYS A 108 -2.27 19.89 23.76
CA LYS A 108 -2.34 21.35 23.73
C LYS A 108 -1.31 21.90 24.72
N VAL A 109 -0.12 22.25 24.23
CA VAL A 109 0.79 23.13 24.97
C VAL A 109 0.11 24.49 25.08
N ARG A 110 -0.52 24.77 26.22
CA ARG A 110 -0.90 26.14 26.58
C ARG A 110 0.42 26.89 26.73
N ARG A 111 0.71 27.82 25.81
CA ARG A 111 1.71 28.85 26.06
C ARG A 111 1.24 29.63 27.28
N SER A 112 1.96 29.50 28.38
CA SER A 112 1.90 30.45 29.48
C SER A 112 2.60 31.71 28.99
N ASP A 113 1.81 32.72 28.65
CA ASP A 113 2.31 34.07 28.42
C ASP A 113 2.88 34.60 29.75
N SER A 114 4.12 35.09 29.69
CA SER A 114 4.79 35.87 30.74
C SER A 114 5.34 37.14 30.12
#